data_AF-A0A8T5IFV8-F1
#
_entry.id   AF-A0A8T5IFV8-F1
#
_cell.length_a   1.000
_cell.length_b   1.000
_cell.length_c   1.000
_cell.angle_alpha   90.00
_cell.angle_beta   90.00
_cell.angle_gamma   90.00
#
_symmetry.space_group_name_H-M   'P 1'
#
loop_
_entity.id
_entity.type
_entity.pdbx_description
1 polymer ?
#
loop_
_entity_poly.entity_id
_entity_poly.type
_entity_poly.pdbx_seq_one_letter_code
_entity_poly.pdbx_strand_id
1 'polypeptide(L)'
;MKHSTGKALGILLLCFFVSSSFFGVVSSNVSAEGKDWEHGEEEWLIPQRNRLFFSGSDTSDTNLSIITPYPTDPTGNIRVGGSATPRTIFDSIQSPPLVEDINAEINISGFIHATATDLNPVNCAFQSRPTQIFLDVKAGGEVVYSDESESIFVREETMARAHNFTFDRVQINLNLSVGDFIEVTLSVMHDCTAPIDLWWNGIVHDGGIVLEGELLNPEARVLYDDLGFAHVDFIALGPWGMDGYRSIELEVWGPLDSDDGRPMDRESILAIFTDPQDVRTVEESRTAYTYVTPELGKGHYLLQFCMETNDGYHTTKLGECHFKGWLHIVDNGVEDDGFDAIYWLAPTAFISVLLWLGWNIKQSIILPVPLMVLMLIMSLLLIPLTSQMPNLWDPDERVATDWPAPQFVLNTAGNNSSAMSLDNLLEDKEATLIAVGIVGSPNIYSHLSVLEMVQGKLSERMSVAMLITGEEVAPFELEVLNEQVDGRWAIMI
;
A
#
# COMPACT_ATOMS: atom_id res chain seq x y z
N MET A 1 -59.60 -11.54 43.15
CA MET A 1 -58.43 -12.26 42.58
C MET A 1 -58.63 -12.44 41.08
N LYS A 2 -57.56 -12.22 40.30
CA LYS A 2 -57.44 -12.34 38.82
C LYS A 2 -58.24 -11.36 37.95
N HIS A 3 -57.71 -10.14 37.74
CA HIS A 3 -57.80 -9.44 36.43
C HIS A 3 -56.97 -8.14 36.30
N SER A 4 -56.26 -7.70 37.34
CA SER A 4 -55.56 -6.40 37.30
C SER A 4 -54.08 -6.44 36.88
N THR A 5 -53.44 -7.62 36.83
CA THR A 5 -52.00 -7.74 36.54
C THR A 5 -51.67 -7.67 35.04
N GLY A 6 -52.59 -8.06 34.15
CA GLY A 6 -52.37 -8.00 32.69
C GLY A 6 -52.40 -6.58 32.10
N LYS A 7 -53.14 -5.65 32.72
CA LYS A 7 -53.21 -4.26 32.25
C LYS A 7 -51.99 -3.43 32.64
N ALA A 8 -51.37 -3.72 33.78
CA ALA A 8 -50.13 -3.06 34.19
C ALA A 8 -48.94 -3.50 33.32
N LEU A 9 -48.85 -4.80 33.01
CA LEU A 9 -47.82 -5.34 32.11
C LEU A 9 -48.01 -4.81 30.67
N GLY A 10 -49.25 -4.72 30.20
CA GLY A 10 -49.57 -4.18 28.87
C GLY A 10 -49.25 -2.70 28.72
N ILE A 11 -49.45 -1.89 29.76
CA ILE A 11 -49.11 -0.45 29.74
C ILE A 11 -47.59 -0.24 29.83
N LEU A 12 -46.88 -1.09 30.59
CA LEU A 12 -45.42 -1.00 30.70
C LEU A 12 -44.71 -1.41 29.40
N LEU A 13 -45.24 -2.42 28.69
CA LEU A 13 -44.84 -2.76 27.32
C LEU A 13 -45.22 -1.67 26.31
N LEU A 14 -46.40 -1.05 26.43
CA LEU A 14 -46.81 0.03 25.53
C LEU A 14 -45.96 1.30 25.74
N CYS A 15 -45.54 1.60 26.97
CA CYS A 15 -44.62 2.70 27.23
C CYS A 15 -43.22 2.43 26.65
N PHE A 16 -42.71 1.19 26.73
CA PHE A 16 -41.46 0.78 26.08
C PHE A 16 -41.54 0.87 24.54
N PHE A 17 -42.69 0.49 23.96
CA PHE A 17 -42.93 0.58 22.50
C PHE A 17 -43.22 2.00 22.00
N VAL A 18 -43.79 2.88 22.82
CA VAL A 18 -44.06 4.29 22.43
C VAL A 18 -42.82 5.15 22.62
N SER A 19 -41.94 4.84 23.59
CA SER A 19 -40.61 5.48 23.68
C SER A 19 -39.67 5.06 22.54
N SER A 20 -39.83 3.86 21.97
CA SER A 20 -39.07 3.44 20.80
C SER A 20 -39.60 4.01 19.47
N SER A 21 -40.75 4.69 19.46
CA SER A 21 -41.42 5.15 18.22
C SER A 21 -41.28 6.65 17.95
N PHE A 22 -40.67 7.44 18.86
CA PHE A 22 -40.61 8.91 18.75
C PHE A 22 -39.22 9.49 18.47
N PHE A 23 -38.19 8.67 18.32
CA PHE A 23 -36.83 9.10 17.92
C PHE A 23 -36.35 8.44 16.62
N GLY A 24 -37.27 8.26 15.66
CA GLY A 24 -36.94 7.88 14.28
C GLY A 24 -37.06 9.09 13.36
N VAL A 25 -36.26 10.14 13.57
CA VAL A 25 -35.99 11.12 12.51
C VAL A 25 -34.60 10.81 11.99
N VAL A 26 -34.54 9.84 11.08
CA VAL A 26 -33.39 9.66 10.19
C VAL A 26 -33.37 10.90 9.30
N SER A 27 -32.42 11.79 9.55
CA SER A 27 -32.05 12.82 8.58
C SER A 27 -31.39 12.13 7.40
N SER A 28 -32.19 11.69 6.42
CA SER A 28 -31.65 11.40 5.09
C SER A 28 -31.32 12.75 4.44
N ASN A 29 -30.15 13.30 4.75
CA ASN A 29 -29.50 14.22 3.84
C ASN A 29 -29.10 13.37 2.63
N VAL A 30 -29.99 13.33 1.64
CA VAL A 30 -29.57 13.04 0.26
C VAL A 30 -28.78 14.28 -0.18
N SER A 31 -27.51 14.31 0.22
CA SER A 31 -26.51 15.13 -0.43
C SER A 31 -26.29 14.55 -1.83
N ALA A 32 -25.91 15.43 -2.74
CA ALA A 32 -25.67 15.11 -4.13
C ALA A 32 -24.67 13.96 -4.28
N GLU A 33 -24.77 13.26 -5.40
CA GLU A 33 -24.00 12.11 -5.87
C GLU A 33 -22.47 12.32 -5.76
N GLY A 34 -21.94 12.18 -4.53
CA GLY A 34 -20.54 12.01 -4.20
C GLY A 34 -20.37 10.62 -3.58
N LYS A 35 -19.28 9.93 -3.93
CA LYS A 35 -18.95 8.64 -3.34
C LYS A 35 -18.38 8.90 -1.95
N ASP A 36 -18.99 8.33 -0.92
CA ASP A 36 -18.38 8.29 0.41
C ASP A 36 -17.26 7.24 0.37
N TRP A 37 -16.04 7.64 0.71
CA TRP A 37 -14.87 6.78 0.72
C TRP A 37 -14.80 5.99 2.02
N GLU A 38 -14.38 4.72 1.95
CA GLU A 38 -14.16 3.88 3.12
C GLU A 38 -12.68 3.92 3.55
N HIS A 39 -12.43 3.67 4.84
CA HIS A 39 -11.07 3.55 5.36
C HIS A 39 -10.35 2.37 4.71
N GLY A 40 -9.13 2.60 4.21
CA GLY A 40 -8.33 1.59 3.54
C GLY A 40 -8.70 1.37 2.06
N GLU A 41 -9.66 2.14 1.52
CA GLU A 41 -9.98 2.05 0.10
C GLU A 41 -8.83 2.58 -0.77
N GLU A 42 -8.46 1.80 -1.80
CA GLU A 42 -7.34 2.09 -2.69
C GLU A 42 -7.78 2.28 -4.16
N GLU A 43 -7.14 3.21 -4.86
CA GLU A 43 -7.30 3.43 -6.29
C GLU A 43 -5.92 3.57 -6.95
N TRP A 44 -5.65 2.75 -7.96
CA TRP A 44 -4.37 2.74 -8.67
C TRP A 44 -4.51 3.16 -10.13
N LEU A 45 -3.67 4.11 -10.56
CA LEU A 45 -3.49 4.52 -11.95
C LEU A 45 -2.18 3.94 -12.47
N ILE A 46 -2.28 2.74 -13.03
CA ILE A 46 -1.15 1.92 -13.48
C ILE A 46 -0.87 2.17 -14.98
N PRO A 47 0.38 2.47 -15.38
CA PRO A 47 0.75 2.56 -16.78
C PRO A 47 0.67 1.17 -17.44
N GLN A 48 -0.06 1.12 -18.56
CA GLN A 48 -0.29 -0.12 -19.31
C GLN A 48 0.81 -0.41 -20.33
N ARG A 49 1.90 0.38 -20.34
CA ARG A 49 2.95 0.27 -21.35
C ARG A 49 4.29 0.30 -20.64
N ASN A 50 4.95 -0.84 -20.64
CA ASN A 50 6.30 -1.02 -20.11
C ASN A 50 7.28 -1.26 -21.26
N ARG A 51 8.52 -0.82 -21.11
CA ARG A 51 9.57 -1.00 -22.12
C ARG A 51 10.82 -1.64 -21.56
N LEU A 52 11.45 -2.45 -22.41
CA LEU A 52 12.78 -2.99 -22.18
C LEU A 52 13.68 -2.54 -23.33
N PHE A 53 14.82 -1.96 -22.99
CA PHE A 53 15.73 -1.31 -23.94
C PHE A 53 16.92 -2.19 -24.24
N PHE A 54 17.39 -2.16 -25.49
CA PHE A 54 18.69 -2.74 -25.81
C PHE A 54 19.77 -1.77 -25.30
N SER A 55 20.53 -2.19 -24.30
CA SER A 55 21.55 -1.35 -23.66
C SER A 55 22.93 -1.95 -23.88
N GLY A 56 23.88 -1.13 -24.34
CA GLY A 56 25.22 -1.54 -24.71
C GLY A 56 25.77 -0.72 -25.87
N SER A 57 27.09 -0.68 -26.00
CA SER A 57 27.79 0.09 -27.05
C SER A 57 28.11 -0.73 -28.29
N ASP A 58 28.35 -2.04 -28.12
CA ASP A 58 28.65 -3.01 -29.16
C ASP A 58 27.71 -4.24 -29.03
N THR A 59 27.75 -5.15 -30.00
CA THR A 59 26.91 -6.37 -29.93
C THR A 59 27.33 -7.36 -28.84
N SER A 60 28.54 -7.26 -28.29
CA SER A 60 29.07 -8.21 -27.30
C SER A 60 28.75 -7.85 -25.85
N ASP A 61 28.52 -6.57 -25.58
CA ASP A 61 28.15 -6.03 -24.26
C ASP A 61 26.65 -5.69 -24.18
N THR A 62 25.90 -5.85 -25.27
CA THR A 62 24.47 -5.54 -25.29
C THR A 62 23.68 -6.50 -24.40
N ASN A 63 22.85 -5.95 -23.52
CA ASN A 63 21.86 -6.66 -22.72
C ASN A 63 20.47 -6.02 -22.86
N LEU A 64 19.46 -6.65 -22.25
CA LEU A 64 18.11 -6.10 -22.19
C LEU A 64 17.94 -5.39 -20.83
N SER A 65 17.78 -4.07 -20.87
CA SER A 65 17.73 -3.22 -19.68
C SER A 65 16.30 -2.77 -19.38
N ILE A 66 15.94 -2.78 -18.10
CA ILE A 66 14.70 -2.18 -17.58
C ILE A 66 14.82 -0.65 -17.44
N ILE A 67 16.04 -0.12 -17.52
CA ILE A 67 16.37 1.30 -17.34
C ILE A 67 16.41 1.98 -18.69
N THR A 68 15.68 3.10 -18.81
CA THR A 68 15.75 4.01 -19.95
C THR A 68 17.16 4.54 -20.13
N PRO A 69 17.78 4.38 -21.32
CA PRO A 69 19.09 4.94 -21.60
C PRO A 69 19.13 6.46 -21.41
N TYR A 70 20.23 6.97 -20.87
CA TYR A 70 20.44 8.40 -20.76
C TYR A 70 20.96 8.98 -22.08
N PRO A 71 20.62 10.23 -22.43
CA PRO A 71 21.19 10.89 -23.61
C PRO A 71 22.72 11.03 -23.62
N THR A 72 23.36 10.86 -22.45
CA THR A 72 24.83 10.87 -22.30
C THR A 72 25.47 9.50 -22.51
N ASP A 73 24.68 8.44 -22.59
CA ASP A 73 25.18 7.08 -22.75
C ASP A 73 25.83 6.90 -24.12
N PRO A 74 26.84 6.02 -24.23
CA PRO A 74 27.49 5.75 -25.50
C PRO A 74 26.48 5.21 -26.51
N THR A 75 26.54 5.75 -27.73
CA THR A 75 25.70 5.31 -28.83
C THR A 75 25.98 3.84 -29.16
N GLY A 76 24.93 3.03 -29.19
CA GLY A 76 25.00 1.60 -29.50
C GLY A 76 24.66 1.35 -30.96
N ASN A 77 25.62 0.84 -31.73
CA ASN A 77 25.42 0.60 -33.15
C ASN A 77 26.24 -0.53 -33.76
N ILE A 78 25.78 -1.02 -34.90
CA ILE A 78 26.55 -1.96 -35.72
C ILE A 78 26.39 -1.71 -37.21
N ARG A 79 27.52 -1.78 -37.93
CA ARG A 79 27.57 -1.79 -39.39
C ARG A 79 27.15 -3.16 -39.92
N VAL A 80 26.11 -3.20 -40.74
CA VAL A 80 25.65 -4.39 -41.46
C VAL A 80 25.94 -4.22 -42.95
N GLY A 81 26.78 -5.10 -43.48
CA GLY A 81 27.05 -5.19 -44.92
C GLY A 81 26.06 -6.09 -45.65
N GLY A 82 26.18 -6.12 -46.99
CA GLY A 82 25.34 -6.93 -47.86
C GLY A 82 25.40 -8.43 -47.61
N SER A 83 24.25 -9.04 -47.31
CA SER A 83 24.03 -10.47 -47.16
C SER A 83 22.60 -10.84 -47.56
N ALA A 84 22.47 -11.82 -48.47
CA ALA A 84 21.19 -12.38 -48.88
C ALA A 84 20.57 -13.33 -47.82
N THR A 85 21.30 -13.65 -46.76
CA THR A 85 20.82 -14.44 -45.62
C THR A 85 20.75 -13.59 -44.36
N PRO A 86 19.75 -13.81 -43.47
CA PRO A 86 19.68 -13.15 -42.18
C PRO A 86 20.98 -13.36 -41.38
N ARG A 87 21.55 -12.26 -40.89
CA ARG A 87 22.69 -12.25 -39.98
C ARG A 87 22.20 -11.92 -38.58
N THR A 88 22.48 -12.79 -37.63
CA THR A 88 22.21 -12.53 -36.21
C THR A 88 23.08 -11.37 -35.71
N ILE A 89 22.41 -10.38 -35.12
CA ILE A 89 23.03 -9.20 -34.51
C ILE A 89 23.09 -9.39 -33.00
N PHE A 90 21.97 -9.79 -32.40
CA PHE A 90 21.88 -10.18 -30.99
C PHE A 90 21.55 -11.66 -30.91
N ASP A 91 22.36 -12.40 -30.16
CA ASP A 91 22.17 -13.82 -29.91
C ASP A 91 21.79 -14.00 -28.43
N SER A 92 20.49 -14.13 -28.15
CA SER A 92 19.94 -14.34 -26.80
C SER A 92 20.44 -13.32 -25.75
N ILE A 93 20.16 -12.03 -25.98
CA ILE A 93 20.37 -11.00 -24.94
C ILE A 93 19.27 -11.08 -23.88
N GLN A 94 19.62 -10.91 -22.61
CA GLN A 94 18.74 -11.27 -21.48
C GLN A 94 18.36 -10.06 -20.64
N SER A 95 17.14 -10.07 -20.10
CA SER A 95 16.69 -9.15 -19.04
C SER A 95 17.29 -9.52 -17.68
N PRO A 96 17.22 -8.63 -16.67
CA PRO A 96 17.33 -9.05 -15.28
C PRO A 96 16.34 -10.18 -14.97
N PRO A 97 16.70 -11.11 -14.07
CA PRO A 97 15.80 -12.17 -13.65
C PRO A 97 14.59 -11.60 -12.93
N LEU A 98 13.46 -12.28 -13.06
CA LEU A 98 12.22 -11.91 -12.39
C LEU A 98 12.29 -12.20 -10.89
N VAL A 99 11.76 -11.27 -10.11
CA VAL A 99 11.60 -11.38 -8.64
C VAL A 99 10.22 -11.94 -8.29
N GLU A 100 9.21 -11.59 -9.09
CA GLU A 100 7.83 -12.05 -8.94
C GLU A 100 7.41 -12.91 -10.14
N ASP A 101 6.48 -13.83 -9.92
CA ASP A 101 5.85 -14.58 -11.00
C ASP A 101 4.90 -13.69 -11.80
N ILE A 102 4.75 -14.01 -13.09
CA ILE A 102 3.84 -13.29 -13.98
C ILE A 102 2.94 -14.28 -14.66
N ASN A 103 1.64 -14.01 -14.60
CA ASN A 103 0.65 -14.68 -15.42
C ASN A 103 -0.31 -13.63 -15.97
N ALA A 104 0.07 -13.04 -17.11
CA ALA A 104 -0.65 -11.92 -17.71
C ALA A 104 -0.80 -12.08 -19.22
N GLU A 105 -1.92 -11.59 -19.74
CA GLU A 105 -2.17 -11.46 -21.18
C GLU A 105 -1.70 -10.07 -21.63
N ILE A 106 -0.64 -10.02 -22.44
CA ILE A 106 0.00 -8.77 -22.85
C ILE A 106 0.18 -8.70 -24.36
N ASN A 107 0.27 -7.49 -24.89
CA ASN A 107 0.68 -7.25 -26.27
C ASN A 107 2.17 -6.96 -26.33
N ILE A 108 2.91 -7.76 -27.09
CA ILE A 108 4.33 -7.52 -27.37
C ILE A 108 4.48 -6.85 -28.73
N SER A 109 5.38 -5.88 -28.79
CA SER A 109 5.94 -5.33 -30.03
C SER A 109 7.40 -4.94 -29.81
N GLY A 110 8.08 -4.55 -30.88
CA GLY A 110 9.45 -4.05 -30.79
C GLY A 110 9.69 -2.92 -31.78
N PHE A 111 10.83 -2.27 -31.61
CA PHE A 111 11.30 -1.31 -32.60
C PHE A 111 12.82 -1.15 -32.56
N ILE A 112 13.40 -0.88 -33.72
CA ILE A 112 14.83 -0.63 -33.89
C ILE A 112 15.05 0.33 -35.06
N HIS A 113 16.16 1.05 -35.06
CA HIS A 113 16.42 2.09 -36.03
C HIS A 113 17.56 1.73 -36.97
N ALA A 114 17.51 2.25 -38.19
CA ALA A 114 18.59 2.10 -39.16
C ALA A 114 18.87 3.38 -39.96
N THR A 115 20.11 3.56 -40.36
CA THR A 115 20.53 4.58 -41.33
C THR A 115 21.35 3.97 -42.44
N ALA A 116 21.24 4.53 -43.65
CA ALA A 116 22.14 4.25 -44.75
C ALA A 116 23.46 4.99 -44.57
N THR A 117 24.58 4.36 -44.94
CA THR A 117 25.90 5.00 -44.87
C THR A 117 26.30 5.73 -46.16
N ASP A 118 25.65 5.42 -47.29
CA ASP A 118 26.00 5.96 -48.62
C ASP A 118 24.77 6.29 -49.50
N LEU A 119 24.85 7.44 -50.19
CA LEU A 119 23.81 8.08 -51.02
C LEU A 119 23.45 7.40 -52.36
N ASN A 120 23.77 6.11 -52.58
CA ASN A 120 23.45 5.47 -53.87
C ASN A 120 22.32 4.42 -53.79
N PRO A 121 21.12 4.78 -53.28
CA PRO A 121 20.00 3.85 -53.08
C PRO A 121 19.42 3.33 -54.41
N VAL A 122 19.72 4.01 -55.53
CA VAL A 122 19.28 3.62 -56.86
C VAL A 122 19.80 2.23 -57.22
N ASN A 123 21.05 1.90 -56.87
CA ASN A 123 21.61 0.58 -57.22
C ASN A 123 20.98 -0.56 -56.41
N CYS A 124 20.62 -0.34 -55.15
CA CYS A 124 20.03 -1.38 -54.31
C CYS A 124 18.55 -1.60 -54.62
N ALA A 125 17.79 -0.54 -54.91
CA ALA A 125 16.38 -0.66 -55.28
C ALA A 125 16.13 -1.51 -56.54
N PHE A 126 17.12 -1.65 -57.44
CA PHE A 126 16.98 -2.38 -58.71
C PHE A 126 17.67 -3.75 -58.76
N GLN A 127 18.58 -4.08 -57.82
CA GLN A 127 19.45 -5.27 -57.92
C GLN A 127 19.41 -6.20 -56.71
N SER A 128 18.64 -5.84 -55.69
CA SER A 128 18.92 -6.24 -54.31
C SER A 128 17.60 -6.43 -53.55
N ARG A 129 17.60 -7.27 -52.50
CA ARG A 129 16.42 -7.40 -51.63
C ARG A 129 16.38 -6.25 -50.61
N PRO A 130 15.19 -5.71 -50.29
CA PRO A 130 15.07 -4.71 -49.24
C PRO A 130 15.55 -5.23 -47.89
N THR A 131 15.90 -4.32 -46.99
CA THR A 131 16.26 -4.65 -45.61
C THR A 131 15.02 -5.15 -44.87
N GLN A 132 15.16 -6.25 -44.15
CA GLN A 132 14.14 -6.81 -43.27
C GLN A 132 14.80 -7.29 -41.98
N ILE A 133 14.13 -7.05 -40.86
CA ILE A 133 14.60 -7.38 -39.51
C ILE A 133 13.67 -8.45 -38.94
N PHE A 134 14.25 -9.41 -38.23
CA PHE A 134 13.55 -10.51 -37.57
C PHE A 134 13.80 -10.40 -36.07
N LEU A 135 12.73 -10.49 -35.29
CA LEU A 135 12.76 -10.40 -33.84
C LEU A 135 12.11 -11.65 -33.25
N ASP A 136 12.91 -12.42 -32.52
CA ASP A 136 12.44 -13.55 -31.73
C ASP A 136 12.59 -13.22 -30.25
N VAL A 137 11.49 -13.28 -29.50
CA VAL A 137 11.47 -13.11 -28.04
C VAL A 137 11.15 -14.45 -27.40
N LYS A 138 11.99 -14.87 -26.48
CA LYS A 138 11.76 -16.02 -25.62
C LYS A 138 11.48 -15.59 -24.20
N ALA A 139 10.62 -16.32 -23.54
CA ALA A 139 10.28 -16.11 -22.15
C ALA A 139 10.21 -17.49 -21.49
N GLY A 140 10.92 -17.70 -20.37
CA GLY A 140 10.96 -19.01 -19.69
C GLY A 140 11.55 -20.15 -20.55
N GLY A 141 12.37 -19.80 -21.54
CA GLY A 141 12.98 -20.74 -22.49
C GLY A 141 12.13 -21.13 -23.70
N GLU A 142 10.88 -20.66 -23.81
CA GLU A 142 10.00 -20.87 -24.96
C GLU A 142 9.94 -19.61 -25.85
N VAL A 143 9.86 -19.78 -27.18
CA VAL A 143 9.63 -18.65 -28.10
C VAL A 143 8.17 -18.24 -28.00
N VAL A 144 7.93 -17.06 -27.40
CA VAL A 144 6.58 -16.51 -27.18
C VAL A 144 6.16 -15.53 -28.27
N TYR A 145 7.13 -14.91 -28.94
CA TYR A 145 6.90 -13.96 -30.02
C TYR A 145 7.98 -14.11 -31.09
N SER A 146 7.56 -14.15 -32.34
CA SER A 146 8.45 -14.22 -33.51
C SER A 146 7.78 -13.44 -34.63
N ASP A 147 8.43 -12.37 -35.08
CA ASP A 147 7.88 -11.49 -36.10
C ASP A 147 8.97 -10.92 -37.01
N GLU A 148 8.54 -10.47 -38.18
CA GLU A 148 9.37 -9.79 -39.16
C GLU A 148 8.90 -8.35 -39.38
N SER A 149 9.86 -7.43 -39.41
CA SER A 149 9.57 -6.02 -39.69
C SER A 149 9.08 -5.83 -41.12
N GLU A 150 8.62 -4.61 -41.43
CA GLU A 150 8.46 -4.19 -42.83
C GLU A 150 9.76 -4.35 -43.63
N SER A 151 9.61 -4.62 -44.93
CA SER A 151 10.72 -4.84 -45.86
C SER A 151 10.93 -3.59 -46.72
N ILE A 152 11.96 -2.80 -46.43
CA ILE A 152 12.19 -1.48 -47.05
C ILE A 152 13.65 -1.23 -47.43
N PHE A 153 13.88 -0.36 -48.41
CA PHE A 153 15.23 0.15 -48.69
C PHE A 153 15.49 1.36 -47.82
N VAL A 154 16.42 1.23 -46.87
CA VAL A 154 16.82 2.34 -45.98
C VAL A 154 17.51 3.43 -46.80
N ARG A 155 17.06 4.67 -46.65
CA ARG A 155 17.55 5.84 -47.41
C ARG A 155 17.98 7.00 -46.52
N GLU A 156 17.70 6.89 -45.23
CA GLU A 156 17.87 7.89 -44.20
C GLU A 156 19.33 7.89 -43.73
N GLU A 157 20.02 9.03 -43.79
CA GLU A 157 21.47 9.08 -43.53
C GLU A 157 21.84 9.72 -42.20
N THR A 158 20.87 10.37 -41.56
CA THR A 158 21.10 11.08 -40.31
C THR A 158 20.39 10.37 -39.18
N MET A 159 21.06 10.26 -38.03
CA MET A 159 20.48 9.70 -36.80
C MET A 159 19.16 10.40 -36.41
N ALA A 160 19.06 11.71 -36.65
CA ALA A 160 17.86 12.50 -36.37
C ALA A 160 16.65 12.12 -37.25
N ARG A 161 16.87 11.37 -38.32
CA ARG A 161 15.82 10.88 -39.23
C ARG A 161 15.97 9.39 -39.52
N ALA A 162 16.59 8.63 -38.62
CA ALA A 162 16.79 7.21 -38.81
C ALA A 162 15.44 6.51 -39.07
N HIS A 163 15.43 5.56 -40.01
CA HIS A 163 14.22 4.80 -40.30
C HIS A 163 13.85 3.95 -39.09
N ASN A 164 12.57 3.92 -38.74
CA ASN A 164 12.06 3.15 -37.62
C ASN A 164 11.45 1.84 -38.12
N PHE A 165 12.13 0.72 -37.86
CA PHE A 165 11.56 -0.61 -38.08
C PHE A 165 10.72 -0.99 -36.87
N THR A 166 9.43 -1.17 -37.07
CA THR A 166 8.50 -1.65 -36.05
C THR A 166 8.06 -3.06 -36.37
N PHE A 167 7.80 -3.83 -35.32
CA PHE A 167 7.17 -5.16 -35.42
C PHE A 167 5.69 -5.07 -35.05
N ASP A 168 4.88 -6.00 -35.56
CA ASP A 168 3.45 -6.02 -35.34
C ASP A 168 3.14 -6.34 -33.87
N ARG A 169 2.12 -5.66 -33.35
CA ARG A 169 1.62 -5.91 -32.00
C ARG A 169 0.86 -7.22 -31.97
N VAL A 170 1.34 -8.17 -31.18
CA VAL A 170 0.71 -9.50 -31.02
C VAL A 170 0.42 -9.74 -29.55
N GLN A 171 -0.81 -10.19 -29.29
CA GLN A 171 -1.24 -10.60 -27.96
C GLN A 171 -0.69 -11.99 -27.64
N ILE A 172 -0.06 -12.12 -26.48
CA ILE A 172 0.50 -13.36 -25.98
C ILE A 172 0.13 -13.56 -24.51
N ASN A 173 0.17 -14.81 -24.05
CA ASN A 173 0.10 -15.13 -22.63
C ASN A 173 1.52 -15.27 -22.11
N LEU A 174 1.93 -14.36 -21.24
CA LEU A 174 3.22 -14.40 -20.59
C LEU A 174 3.07 -15.15 -19.26
N ASN A 175 3.69 -16.32 -19.16
CA ASN A 175 3.75 -17.11 -17.94
C ASN A 175 5.22 -17.32 -17.56
N LEU A 176 5.66 -16.66 -16.49
CA LEU A 176 7.05 -16.68 -16.03
C LEU A 176 7.09 -16.93 -14.53
N SER A 177 8.05 -17.73 -14.11
CA SER A 177 8.33 -18.02 -12.70
C SER A 177 9.45 -17.12 -12.17
N VAL A 178 9.54 -17.02 -10.85
CA VAL A 178 10.65 -16.35 -10.17
C VAL A 178 12.00 -16.93 -10.65
N GLY A 179 12.92 -16.05 -11.05
CA GLY A 179 14.23 -16.39 -11.59
C GLY A 179 14.28 -16.60 -13.12
N ASP A 180 13.14 -16.66 -13.80
CA ASP A 180 13.11 -16.64 -15.26
C ASP A 180 13.51 -15.25 -15.79
N PHE A 181 13.80 -15.16 -17.09
CA PHE A 181 14.15 -13.91 -17.76
C PHE A 181 13.61 -13.91 -19.19
N ILE A 182 13.56 -12.73 -19.79
CA ILE A 182 13.17 -12.52 -21.18
C ILE A 182 14.45 -12.50 -22.02
N GLU A 183 14.51 -13.34 -23.05
CA GLU A 183 15.58 -13.36 -24.03
C GLU A 183 15.12 -12.76 -25.35
N VAL A 184 16.01 -12.01 -26.01
CA VAL A 184 15.75 -11.47 -27.35
C VAL A 184 16.84 -11.91 -28.31
N THR A 185 16.43 -12.36 -29.49
CA THR A 185 17.30 -12.63 -30.63
C THR A 185 16.89 -11.73 -31.77
N LEU A 186 17.84 -10.98 -32.32
CA LEU A 186 17.60 -10.05 -33.42
C LEU A 186 18.47 -10.43 -34.60
N SER A 187 17.86 -10.60 -35.76
CA SER A 187 18.55 -10.92 -37.01
C SER A 187 18.16 -9.93 -38.10
N VAL A 188 19.12 -9.61 -38.98
CA VAL A 188 18.89 -8.67 -40.08
C VAL A 188 19.28 -9.29 -41.40
N MET A 189 18.37 -9.24 -42.36
CA MET A 189 18.62 -9.53 -43.76
C MET A 189 18.77 -8.20 -44.50
N HIS A 190 19.92 -7.98 -45.11
CA HIS A 190 20.20 -6.76 -45.84
C HIS A 190 21.03 -7.11 -47.08
N ASP A 191 20.39 -7.26 -48.22
CA ASP A 191 21.05 -7.72 -49.45
C ASP A 191 21.38 -6.53 -50.35
N CYS A 192 22.22 -5.60 -49.91
CA CYS A 192 22.63 -4.41 -50.66
C CYS A 192 24.14 -4.17 -50.52
N THR A 193 24.77 -3.63 -51.57
CA THR A 193 26.23 -3.40 -51.57
C THR A 193 26.64 -2.22 -50.69
N ALA A 194 25.75 -1.25 -50.50
CA ALA A 194 25.96 -0.14 -49.57
C ALA A 194 25.55 -0.62 -48.17
N PRO A 195 26.42 -0.50 -47.15
CA PRO A 195 26.08 -0.96 -45.81
C PRO A 195 25.05 -0.03 -45.13
N ILE A 196 24.44 -0.55 -44.08
CA ILE A 196 23.59 0.20 -43.15
C ILE A 196 24.22 0.19 -41.76
N ASP A 197 23.91 1.21 -40.97
CA ASP A 197 24.16 1.20 -39.53
C ASP A 197 22.82 0.96 -38.82
N LEU A 198 22.77 -0.07 -37.99
CA LEU A 198 21.65 -0.31 -37.07
C LEU A 198 21.95 0.38 -35.74
N TRP A 199 20.95 1.05 -35.20
CA TRP A 199 21.04 1.85 -33.97
C TRP A 199 20.02 1.35 -32.97
N TRP A 200 20.46 1.16 -31.74
CA TRP A 200 19.58 0.78 -30.63
C TRP A 200 19.71 1.69 -29.41
N ASN A 201 20.77 2.50 -29.32
CA ASN A 201 20.97 3.46 -28.23
C ASN A 201 21.57 4.77 -28.76
N GLY A 202 21.22 5.90 -28.15
CA GLY A 202 21.86 7.20 -28.40
C GLY A 202 21.32 7.96 -29.61
N ILE A 203 20.07 7.69 -29.98
CA ILE A 203 19.34 8.35 -31.07
C ILE A 203 18.01 8.93 -30.56
N VAL A 204 17.13 9.43 -31.44
CA VAL A 204 15.87 10.11 -31.02
C VAL A 204 14.97 9.19 -30.18
N HIS A 205 14.97 7.88 -30.46
CA HIS A 205 14.27 6.85 -29.70
C HIS A 205 15.16 5.62 -29.56
N ASP A 206 15.37 5.15 -28.34
CA ASP A 206 16.18 3.95 -28.09
C ASP A 206 15.40 2.68 -28.41
N GLY A 207 16.05 1.76 -29.12
CA GLY A 207 15.45 0.51 -29.58
C GLY A 207 15.19 -0.46 -28.42
N GLY A 208 14.19 -1.30 -28.58
CA GLY A 208 13.79 -2.22 -27.54
C GLY A 208 12.50 -2.97 -27.84
N ILE A 209 12.00 -3.66 -26.82
CA ILE A 209 10.69 -4.31 -26.84
C ILE A 209 9.71 -3.56 -25.94
N VAL A 210 8.45 -3.55 -26.33
CA VAL A 210 7.35 -2.90 -25.63
C VAL A 210 6.38 -3.98 -25.19
N LEU A 211 6.09 -4.00 -23.90
CA LEU A 211 5.13 -4.87 -23.26
C LEU A 211 3.92 -4.02 -22.87
N GLU A 212 2.80 -4.19 -23.57
CA GLU A 212 1.55 -3.44 -23.33
C GLU A 212 0.54 -4.34 -22.61
N GLY A 213 0.22 -4.04 -21.35
CA GLY A 213 -0.71 -4.76 -20.50
C GLY A 213 -0.48 -4.46 -19.01
N GLU A 214 -1.19 -5.19 -18.15
CA GLU A 214 -1.13 -5.05 -16.70
C GLU A 214 0.00 -5.95 -16.15
N LEU A 215 1.19 -5.37 -15.98
CA LEU A 215 2.36 -6.06 -15.43
C LEU A 215 2.68 -5.67 -13.99
N LEU A 216 2.23 -4.49 -13.56
CA LEU A 216 2.50 -3.96 -12.23
C LEU A 216 1.19 -4.01 -11.43
N ASN A 217 1.27 -4.43 -10.18
CA ASN A 217 0.14 -4.51 -9.26
C ASN A 217 0.58 -4.18 -7.83
N PRO A 218 1.00 -2.94 -7.54
CA PRO A 218 1.50 -2.62 -6.22
C PRO A 218 0.39 -2.73 -5.16
N GLU A 219 0.82 -2.97 -3.92
CA GLU A 219 -0.04 -3.14 -2.76
C GLU A 219 0.38 -2.14 -1.68
N ALA A 220 -0.59 -1.51 -1.03
CA ALA A 220 -0.35 -0.65 0.13
C ALA A 220 -1.16 -1.14 1.32
N ARG A 221 -0.48 -1.43 2.44
CA ARG A 221 -1.12 -1.82 3.71
C ARG A 221 -1.06 -0.64 4.66
N VAL A 222 -2.16 -0.35 5.35
CA VAL A 222 -2.24 0.77 6.29
C VAL A 222 -2.79 0.34 7.64
N LEU A 223 -2.09 0.77 8.68
CA LEU A 223 -2.49 0.65 10.07
C LEU A 223 -2.60 2.06 10.65
N TYR A 224 -3.83 2.47 10.95
CA TYR A 224 -4.09 3.73 11.63
C TYR A 224 -4.16 3.51 13.14
N ASP A 225 -3.31 4.21 13.89
CA ASP A 225 -3.25 4.07 15.35
C ASP A 225 -4.14 5.10 16.08
N ASP A 226 -4.46 4.80 17.34
CA ASP A 226 -5.32 5.66 18.19
C ASP A 226 -4.69 7.02 18.52
N LEU A 227 -3.38 7.18 18.28
CA LEU A 227 -2.66 8.44 18.44
C LEU A 227 -2.73 9.32 17.18
N GLY A 228 -3.36 8.83 16.12
CA GLY A 228 -3.55 9.54 14.85
C GLY A 228 -2.42 9.32 13.84
N PHE A 229 -1.45 8.45 14.08
CA PHE A 229 -0.42 8.14 13.08
C PHE A 229 -0.87 6.98 12.19
N ALA A 230 -0.67 7.13 10.88
CA ALA A 230 -0.81 6.03 9.94
C ALA A 230 0.57 5.42 9.65
N HIS A 231 0.66 4.10 9.85
CA HIS A 231 1.80 3.28 9.50
C HIS A 231 1.46 2.59 8.18
N VAL A 232 2.28 2.82 7.17
CA VAL A 232 1.99 2.45 5.78
C VAL A 232 3.13 1.61 5.25
N ASP A 233 2.81 0.41 4.78
CA ASP A 233 3.76 -0.45 4.07
C ASP A 233 3.40 -0.49 2.59
N PHE A 234 4.37 -0.15 1.76
CA PHE A 234 4.27 -0.24 0.31
C PHE A 234 5.05 -1.43 -0.21
N ILE A 235 4.39 -2.28 -1.00
CA ILE A 235 4.97 -3.46 -1.63
C ILE A 235 4.81 -3.32 -3.16
N ALA A 236 5.93 -3.34 -3.87
CA ALA A 236 5.92 -3.35 -5.32
C ALA A 236 5.74 -4.78 -5.86
N LEU A 237 4.51 -5.19 -6.18
CA LEU A 237 4.30 -6.43 -6.93
C LEU A 237 4.45 -6.14 -8.41
N GLY A 238 5.53 -6.67 -8.98
CA GLY A 238 5.84 -6.53 -10.40
C GLY A 238 7.06 -7.37 -10.76
N PRO A 239 7.35 -7.54 -12.06
CA PRO A 239 8.35 -8.48 -12.56
C PRO A 239 9.72 -8.36 -11.89
N TRP A 240 10.12 -7.12 -11.59
CA TRP A 240 11.41 -6.77 -11.01
C TRP A 240 11.31 -6.20 -9.58
N GLY A 241 10.14 -6.36 -8.92
CA GLY A 241 9.90 -5.83 -7.59
C GLY A 241 10.24 -4.35 -7.45
N MET A 242 10.89 -3.99 -6.33
CA MET A 242 11.35 -2.62 -6.04
C MET A 242 12.37 -2.10 -7.06
N ASP A 243 13.19 -2.97 -7.65
CA ASP A 243 14.19 -2.59 -8.66
C ASP A 243 13.55 -2.16 -9.99
N GLY A 244 12.26 -2.43 -10.20
CA GLY A 244 11.49 -1.93 -11.35
C GLY A 244 11.15 -0.43 -11.27
N TYR A 245 11.29 0.16 -10.08
CA TYR A 245 10.94 1.54 -9.80
C TYR A 245 12.21 2.38 -9.63
N ARG A 246 12.16 3.59 -10.17
CA ARG A 246 13.25 4.56 -10.05
C ARG A 246 13.14 5.39 -8.78
N SER A 247 11.92 5.80 -8.46
CA SER A 247 11.59 6.53 -7.23
C SER A 247 10.16 6.24 -6.81
N ILE A 248 9.94 6.22 -5.50
CA ILE A 248 8.64 6.02 -4.86
C ILE A 248 8.53 7.09 -3.78
N GLU A 249 7.65 8.06 -4.02
CA GLU A 249 7.38 9.16 -3.09
C GLU A 249 5.99 8.99 -2.49
N LEU A 250 5.86 9.19 -1.18
CA LEU A 250 4.58 9.21 -0.48
C LEU A 250 4.22 10.65 -0.11
N GLU A 251 3.08 11.12 -0.58
CA GLU A 251 2.52 12.42 -0.23
C GLU A 251 1.28 12.22 0.65
N VAL A 252 1.25 12.91 1.79
CA VAL A 252 0.14 12.90 2.74
C VAL A 252 -0.68 14.16 2.53
N TRP A 253 -1.96 14.00 2.22
CA TRP A 253 -2.89 15.08 1.92
C TRP A 253 -4.02 15.13 2.94
N GLY A 254 -4.44 16.34 3.31
CA GLY A 254 -5.67 16.55 4.04
C GLY A 254 -5.64 17.68 5.07
N PRO A 255 -6.71 17.83 5.86
CA PRO A 255 -7.98 17.13 5.69
C PRO A 255 -8.69 17.53 4.39
N LEU A 256 -9.27 16.56 3.70
CA LEU A 256 -10.07 16.75 2.48
C LEU A 256 -11.56 16.73 2.81
N ASP A 257 -12.39 17.22 1.87
CA ASP A 257 -13.84 17.03 1.95
C ASP A 257 -14.18 15.54 1.75
N SER A 258 -15.33 15.09 2.27
CA SER A 258 -15.69 13.67 2.29
C SER A 258 -15.91 13.05 0.91
N ASP A 259 -16.23 13.88 -0.08
CA ASP A 259 -16.45 13.49 -1.48
C ASP A 259 -15.19 13.60 -2.36
N ASP A 260 -14.11 14.19 -1.85
CA ASP A 260 -12.88 14.42 -2.61
C ASP A 260 -12.04 13.14 -2.73
N GLY A 261 -12.17 12.46 -3.87
CA GLY A 261 -11.38 11.26 -4.18
C GLY A 261 -9.90 11.51 -4.51
N ARG A 262 -9.52 12.76 -4.79
CA ARG A 262 -8.20 13.11 -5.33
C ARG A 262 -7.75 14.48 -4.84
N PRO A 263 -6.43 14.72 -4.73
CA PRO A 263 -5.95 16.00 -4.27
C PRO A 263 -6.16 17.07 -5.33
N MET A 264 -6.85 18.15 -4.96
CA MET A 264 -7.14 19.28 -5.86
C MET A 264 -6.11 20.41 -5.74
N ASP A 265 -5.69 20.74 -4.52
CA ASP A 265 -4.86 21.91 -4.22
C ASP A 265 -3.60 21.53 -3.44
N ARG A 266 -2.42 21.87 -3.98
CA ARG A 266 -1.11 21.57 -3.35
C ARG A 266 -0.93 22.15 -1.95
N GLU A 267 -1.79 23.08 -1.54
CA GLU A 267 -1.79 23.66 -0.19
C GLU A 267 -2.30 22.68 0.88
N SER A 268 -3.01 21.61 0.50
CA SER A 268 -3.46 20.56 1.42
C SER A 268 -2.44 19.44 1.64
N ILE A 269 -1.20 19.59 1.14
CA ILE A 269 -0.11 18.66 1.44
C ILE A 269 0.37 18.89 2.87
N LEU A 270 0.29 17.86 3.70
CA LEU A 270 0.79 17.85 5.07
C LEU A 270 2.25 17.41 5.16
N ALA A 271 2.62 16.39 4.38
CA ALA A 271 3.97 15.85 4.35
C ALA A 271 4.29 15.20 3.00
N ILE A 272 5.58 15.17 2.67
CA ILE A 272 6.12 14.47 1.51
C ILE A 272 7.33 13.66 2.00
N PHE A 273 7.33 12.37 1.67
CA PHE A 273 8.42 11.45 1.94
C PHE A 273 9.02 11.02 0.60
N THR A 274 10.26 11.43 0.33
CA THR A 274 11.00 11.04 -0.88
C THR A 274 11.67 9.69 -0.75
N ASP A 275 11.95 9.27 0.48
CA ASP A 275 12.64 8.05 0.82
C ASP A 275 11.85 7.32 1.91
N PRO A 276 11.87 5.98 1.92
CA PRO A 276 11.27 5.20 2.99
C PRO A 276 11.97 5.49 4.32
N GLN A 277 11.20 5.45 5.41
CA GLN A 277 11.75 5.62 6.76
C GLN A 277 12.41 4.33 7.26
N ASP A 278 11.89 3.18 6.83
CA ASP A 278 12.48 1.87 7.04
C ASP A 278 12.24 0.95 5.84
N VAL A 279 13.08 -0.07 5.68
CA VAL A 279 12.97 -1.08 4.62
C VAL A 279 12.99 -2.45 5.27
N ARG A 280 11.92 -3.22 5.09
CA ARG A 280 11.75 -4.53 5.74
C ARG A 280 11.45 -5.63 4.75
N THR A 281 11.77 -6.87 5.15
CA THR A 281 11.38 -8.07 4.41
C THR A 281 10.04 -8.58 4.92
N VAL A 282 9.10 -8.78 4.02
CA VAL A 282 7.73 -9.26 4.26
C VAL A 282 7.57 -10.68 3.71
N GLU A 283 6.33 -11.18 3.69
CA GLU A 283 5.97 -12.49 3.17
C GLU A 283 6.57 -12.75 1.78
N GLU A 284 6.89 -14.02 1.52
CA GLU A 284 7.53 -14.44 0.27
C GLU A 284 8.92 -13.81 0.04
N SER A 285 9.58 -13.31 1.10
CA SER A 285 10.88 -12.62 1.03
C SER A 285 10.84 -11.35 0.18
N ARG A 286 9.67 -10.71 0.10
CA ARG A 286 9.48 -9.43 -0.58
C ARG A 286 10.05 -8.28 0.24
N THR A 287 10.39 -7.18 -0.42
CA THR A 287 10.82 -5.94 0.24
C THR A 287 9.64 -4.99 0.34
N ALA A 288 9.35 -4.48 1.54
CA ALA A 288 8.43 -3.38 1.78
C ALA A 288 9.16 -2.10 2.17
N TYR A 289 8.62 -0.99 1.70
CA TYR A 289 8.97 0.35 2.14
C TYR A 289 7.97 0.82 3.18
N THR A 290 8.46 1.15 4.38
CA THR A 290 7.61 1.57 5.49
C THR A 290 7.68 3.07 5.69
N TYR A 291 6.51 3.67 5.90
CA TYR A 291 6.32 5.09 6.15
C TYR A 291 5.42 5.30 7.37
N VAL A 292 5.75 6.30 8.19
CA VAL A 292 4.87 6.78 9.26
C VAL A 292 4.49 8.22 8.96
N THR A 293 3.19 8.49 8.88
CA THR A 293 2.66 9.84 8.62
C THR A 293 2.85 10.75 9.83
N PRO A 294 2.67 12.08 9.68
CA PRO A 294 2.39 12.93 10.82
C PRO A 294 1.09 12.53 11.52
N GLU A 295 0.86 13.07 12.72
CA GLU A 295 -0.42 12.96 13.44
C GLU A 295 -1.55 13.51 12.57
N LEU A 296 -2.44 12.62 12.13
CA LEU A 296 -3.67 12.89 11.41
C LEU A 296 -4.79 12.98 12.43
N GLY A 297 -5.52 14.07 12.42
CA GLY A 297 -6.69 14.24 13.27
C GLY A 297 -7.90 13.50 12.72
N LYS A 298 -9.09 13.89 13.19
CA LYS A 298 -10.36 13.39 12.66
C LYS A 298 -10.63 14.00 11.27
N GLY A 299 -11.12 13.18 10.36
CA GLY A 299 -11.51 13.59 9.01
C GLY A 299 -11.06 12.63 7.92
N HIS A 300 -11.10 13.12 6.69
CA HIS A 300 -10.66 12.39 5.50
C HIS A 300 -9.25 12.83 5.11
N TYR A 301 -8.33 11.89 5.06
CA TYR A 301 -6.95 12.08 4.61
C TYR A 301 -6.67 11.14 3.44
N LEU A 302 -5.77 11.58 2.56
CA LEU A 302 -5.43 10.86 1.36
C LEU A 302 -3.92 10.66 1.29
N LEU A 303 -3.53 9.40 1.15
CA LEU A 303 -2.15 9.02 0.91
C LEU A 303 -1.98 8.83 -0.59
N GLN A 304 -1.16 9.66 -1.21
CA GLN A 304 -0.84 9.56 -2.63
C GLN A 304 0.57 8.98 -2.81
N PHE A 305 0.65 7.82 -3.46
CA PHE A 305 1.91 7.27 -3.94
C PHE A 305 2.22 7.82 -5.32
N CYS A 306 3.31 8.55 -5.45
CA CYS A 306 3.84 9.05 -6.70
C CYS A 306 5.06 8.23 -7.08
N MET A 307 4.99 7.49 -8.19
CA MET A 307 6.09 6.60 -8.58
C MET A 307 6.58 6.89 -9.99
N GLU A 308 7.88 6.76 -10.16
CA GLU A 308 8.54 6.75 -11.47
C GLU A 308 9.02 5.35 -11.80
N THR A 309 8.55 4.80 -12.91
CA THR A 309 9.09 3.56 -13.48
C THR A 309 10.45 3.81 -14.14
N ASN A 310 11.30 2.79 -14.18
CA ASN A 310 12.61 2.87 -14.82
C ASN A 310 12.56 3.11 -16.34
N ASP A 311 11.45 2.76 -16.98
CA ASP A 311 11.26 2.80 -18.43
C ASP A 311 10.69 4.13 -18.95
N GLY A 312 10.31 5.02 -18.05
CA GLY A 312 9.87 6.36 -18.38
C GLY A 312 10.98 7.41 -18.22
N TYR A 313 10.77 8.57 -18.83
CA TYR A 313 11.69 9.70 -18.65
C TYR A 313 11.53 10.29 -17.27
N HIS A 314 12.65 10.51 -16.58
CA HIS A 314 12.64 11.13 -15.25
C HIS A 314 11.95 12.50 -15.27
N THR A 315 10.97 12.67 -14.41
CA THR A 315 10.20 13.91 -14.29
C THR A 315 10.69 14.69 -13.09
N THR A 316 11.40 15.81 -13.32
CA THR A 316 11.87 16.65 -12.20
C THR A 316 10.77 17.52 -11.58
N LYS A 317 9.50 17.30 -11.94
CA LYS A 317 8.38 18.11 -11.46
C LYS A 317 7.59 17.33 -10.43
N LEU A 318 7.59 17.85 -9.21
CA LEU A 318 6.81 17.36 -8.10
C LEU A 318 5.32 17.20 -8.49
N GLY A 319 4.77 15.99 -8.42
CA GLY A 319 3.40 15.63 -8.78
C GLY A 319 3.15 15.21 -10.24
N GLU A 320 4.14 15.32 -11.12
CA GLU A 320 4.16 14.60 -12.41
C GLU A 320 4.84 13.25 -12.15
N CYS A 321 4.08 12.16 -12.20
CA CYS A 321 4.55 10.80 -11.94
C CYS A 321 4.03 9.90 -13.06
N HIS A 322 4.72 8.81 -13.37
CA HIS A 322 4.25 7.83 -14.36
C HIS A 322 3.10 6.99 -13.82
N PHE A 323 3.16 6.72 -12.51
CA PHE A 323 2.27 5.85 -11.79
C PHE A 323 1.75 6.61 -10.57
N LYS A 324 0.44 6.50 -10.29
CA LYS A 324 -0.16 7.10 -9.09
C LYS A 324 -1.04 6.11 -8.35
N GLY A 325 -0.92 6.08 -7.04
CA GLY A 325 -1.85 5.37 -6.14
C GLY A 325 -2.48 6.33 -5.16
N TRP A 326 -3.71 6.07 -4.78
CA TRP A 326 -4.43 6.79 -3.74
C TRP A 326 -4.95 5.80 -2.73
N LEU A 327 -4.75 6.09 -1.45
CA LEU A 327 -5.23 5.31 -0.33
C LEU A 327 -5.95 6.23 0.64
N HIS A 328 -7.21 5.91 0.94
CA HIS A 328 -8.10 6.73 1.74
C HIS A 328 -8.02 6.37 3.22
N ILE A 329 -7.70 7.34 4.06
CA ILE A 329 -7.78 7.23 5.52
C ILE A 329 -8.97 8.05 5.97
N VAL A 330 -10.03 7.37 6.39
CA VAL A 330 -11.24 8.02 6.91
C VAL A 330 -11.34 7.71 8.39
N ASP A 331 -11.21 8.73 9.22
CA ASP A 331 -11.58 8.69 10.63
C ASP A 331 -12.78 9.60 10.86
N ASN A 332 -13.96 9.00 10.91
CA ASN A 332 -15.21 9.69 11.24
C ASN A 332 -15.33 10.00 12.75
N GLY A 333 -14.32 9.61 13.54
CA GLY A 333 -14.39 9.52 14.99
C GLY A 333 -15.29 8.37 15.43
N VAL A 334 -15.23 8.05 16.72
CA VAL A 334 -16.28 7.25 17.37
C VAL A 334 -17.60 7.99 17.10
N GLU A 335 -18.51 7.41 16.31
CA GLU A 335 -19.89 7.85 16.32
C GLU A 335 -20.31 7.82 17.78
N ASP A 336 -20.52 9.00 18.38
CA ASP A 336 -21.14 9.08 19.69
C ASP A 336 -22.50 8.42 19.48
N ASP A 337 -22.59 7.18 19.93
CA ASP A 337 -23.65 6.23 19.60
C ASP A 337 -24.95 6.66 20.28
N GLY A 338 -25.17 7.97 20.48
CA GLY A 338 -26.28 8.60 21.20
C GLY A 338 -26.48 8.10 22.62
N PHE A 339 -25.62 7.19 23.11
CA PHE A 339 -25.78 6.37 24.30
C PHE A 339 -24.91 6.84 25.47
N ASP A 340 -24.57 8.13 25.50
CA ASP A 340 -23.97 8.74 26.68
C ASP A 340 -24.81 8.44 27.94
N ALA A 341 -24.13 8.00 28.99
CA ALA A 341 -24.68 7.77 30.31
C ALA A 341 -25.51 8.97 30.81
N ILE A 342 -25.13 10.20 30.46
CA ILE A 342 -25.89 11.40 30.84
C ILE A 342 -27.23 11.47 30.12
N TYR A 343 -27.28 11.13 28.83
CA TYR A 343 -28.50 11.21 28.03
C TYR A 343 -29.48 10.06 28.33
N TRP A 344 -28.99 8.92 28.82
CA TRP A 344 -29.86 7.76 29.12
C TRP A 344 -30.05 7.48 30.61
N LEU A 345 -28.99 7.42 31.42
CA LEU A 345 -29.11 7.06 32.85
C LEU A 345 -29.74 8.19 33.67
N ALA A 346 -29.42 9.45 33.38
CA ALA A 346 -29.95 10.57 34.16
C ALA A 346 -31.49 10.72 33.99
N PRO A 347 -32.04 10.70 32.75
CA PRO A 347 -33.49 10.77 32.56
C PRO A 347 -34.21 9.51 33.05
N THR A 348 -33.64 8.32 32.84
CA THR A 348 -34.28 7.07 33.30
C THR A 348 -34.36 6.99 34.83
N ALA A 349 -33.31 7.39 35.55
CA ALA A 349 -33.33 7.48 37.00
C ALA A 349 -34.40 8.48 37.49
N PHE A 350 -34.47 9.67 36.90
CA PHE A 350 -35.46 10.69 37.26
C PHE A 350 -36.90 10.24 36.97
N ILE A 351 -37.13 9.66 35.78
CA ILE A 351 -38.44 9.14 35.37
C ILE A 351 -38.86 7.97 36.28
N SER A 352 -37.93 7.11 36.71
CA SER A 352 -38.24 6.00 37.61
C SER A 352 -38.79 6.48 38.96
N VAL A 353 -38.24 7.56 39.53
CA VAL A 353 -38.73 8.17 40.77
C VAL A 353 -40.11 8.80 40.56
N LEU A 354 -40.34 9.47 39.43
CA LEU A 354 -41.64 10.03 39.09
C LEU A 354 -42.72 8.95 38.90
N LEU A 355 -42.39 7.87 38.18
CA LEU A 355 -43.29 6.74 37.97
C LEU A 355 -43.59 6.03 39.30
N TRP A 356 -42.59 5.85 40.16
CA TRP A 356 -42.76 5.28 41.49
C TRP A 356 -43.66 6.16 42.37
N LEU A 357 -43.44 7.47 42.40
CA LEU A 357 -44.31 8.41 43.14
C LEU A 357 -45.75 8.38 42.60
N GLY A 358 -45.94 8.41 41.28
CA GLY A 358 -47.25 8.31 40.65
C GLY A 358 -47.97 7.00 40.97
N TRP A 359 -47.23 5.88 41.01
CA TRP A 359 -47.78 4.57 41.39
C TRP A 359 -48.20 4.53 42.88
N ASN A 360 -47.43 5.13 43.78
CA ASN A 360 -47.74 5.18 45.21
C ASN A 360 -49.00 6.01 45.52
N ILE A 361 -49.19 7.14 44.81
CA ILE A 361 -50.41 7.96 44.91
C ILE A 361 -51.65 7.13 44.54
N LYS A 362 -51.54 6.31 43.49
CA LYS A 362 -52.64 5.42 43.06
C LYS A 362 -52.96 4.32 44.07
N GLN A 363 -51.99 3.88 44.87
CA GLN A 363 -52.17 2.88 45.93
C GLN A 363 -52.61 3.47 47.28
N SER A 364 -52.92 4.77 47.34
CA SER A 364 -53.33 5.50 48.56
C SER A 364 -52.28 5.50 49.68
N ILE A 365 -51.02 5.22 49.34
CA ILE A 365 -49.87 5.37 50.24
C ILE A 365 -49.33 6.77 50.01
N ILE A 366 -49.91 7.75 50.70
CA ILE A 366 -49.46 9.15 50.63
C ILE A 366 -48.28 9.31 51.58
N LEU A 367 -47.06 9.38 51.03
CA LEU A 367 -45.91 9.79 51.82
C LEU A 367 -46.07 11.24 52.27
N PRO A 368 -45.52 11.62 53.44
CA PRO A 368 -45.46 13.01 53.87
C PRO A 368 -44.85 13.88 52.75
N VAL A 369 -45.52 14.99 52.42
CA VAL A 369 -45.10 15.92 51.36
C VAL A 369 -43.61 16.31 51.43
N PRO A 370 -43.02 16.56 52.62
CA PRO A 370 -41.59 16.87 52.72
C PRO A 370 -40.68 15.78 52.18
N LEU A 371 -41.05 14.49 52.34
CA LEU A 371 -40.25 13.37 51.85
C LEU A 371 -40.32 13.24 50.33
N MET A 372 -41.48 13.51 49.72
CA MET A 372 -41.61 13.49 48.26
C MET A 372 -40.75 14.57 47.60
N VAL A 373 -40.72 15.77 48.20
CA VAL A 373 -39.87 16.87 47.74
C VAL A 373 -38.40 16.51 47.90
N LEU A 374 -38.01 15.93 49.03
CA LEU A 374 -36.63 15.50 49.28
C LEU A 374 -36.15 14.46 48.24
N MET A 375 -36.97 13.46 47.92
CA MET A 375 -36.62 12.43 46.93
C MET A 375 -36.43 13.02 45.54
N LEU A 376 -37.25 13.99 45.14
CA LEU A 376 -37.12 14.65 43.83
C LEU A 376 -35.84 15.50 43.77
N ILE A 377 -35.51 16.22 44.85
CA ILE A 377 -34.26 16.97 44.97
C ILE A 377 -33.05 16.03 44.93
N MET A 378 -33.09 14.91 45.65
CA MET A 378 -32.03 13.89 45.60
C MET A 378 -31.86 13.30 44.19
N SER A 379 -32.96 13.03 43.48
CA SER A 379 -32.89 12.54 42.10
C SER A 379 -32.29 13.55 41.12
N LEU A 380 -32.57 14.84 41.32
CA LEU A 380 -31.97 15.92 40.52
C LEU A 380 -30.48 16.08 40.82
N LEU A 381 -30.08 15.88 42.08
CA LEU A 381 -28.68 15.94 42.51
C LEU A 381 -27.85 14.74 42.05
N LEU A 382 -28.47 13.66 41.57
CA LEU A 382 -27.78 12.51 40.97
C LEU A 382 -27.33 12.77 39.52
N ILE A 383 -27.93 13.75 38.82
CA ILE A 383 -27.56 14.11 37.44
C ILE A 383 -26.07 14.51 37.30
N PRO A 384 -25.50 15.39 38.17
CA PRO A 384 -24.06 15.69 38.11
C PRO A 384 -23.17 14.54 38.57
N LEU A 385 -23.70 13.51 39.26
CA LEU A 385 -22.95 12.29 39.56
C LEU A 385 -22.93 11.33 38.36
N THR A 386 -23.99 11.29 37.54
CA THR A 386 -24.01 10.49 36.31
C THR A 386 -23.07 11.05 35.24
N SER A 387 -22.75 12.35 35.26
CA SER A 387 -21.75 12.93 34.35
C SER A 387 -20.30 12.60 34.72
N GLN A 388 -20.08 11.93 35.85
CA GLN A 388 -18.76 11.43 36.26
C GLN A 388 -18.64 9.92 36.03
N MET A 389 -19.70 9.28 35.52
CA MET A 389 -19.65 7.87 35.16
C MET A 389 -19.00 7.75 33.77
N PRO A 390 -17.98 6.89 33.60
CA PRO A 390 -17.43 6.60 32.29
C PRO A 390 -18.51 5.97 31.42
N ASN A 391 -18.36 6.12 30.10
CA ASN A 391 -19.29 5.53 29.16
C ASN A 391 -19.23 4.00 29.31
N LEU A 392 -20.37 3.37 29.59
CA LEU A 392 -20.42 1.93 29.86
C LEU A 392 -20.28 1.08 28.59
N TRP A 393 -20.36 1.72 27.42
CA TRP A 393 -20.27 1.08 26.12
C TRP A 393 -18.96 1.38 25.38
N ASP A 394 -18.18 2.36 25.84
CA ASP A 394 -16.88 2.65 25.25
C ASP A 394 -15.87 1.54 25.68
N PRO A 395 -15.36 0.74 24.74
CA PRO A 395 -14.39 -0.30 25.04
C PRO A 395 -13.05 0.26 25.55
N ASP A 396 -12.71 1.51 25.23
CA ASP A 396 -11.37 2.07 25.41
C ASP A 396 -11.22 2.83 26.74
N GLU A 397 -12.31 3.35 27.32
CA GLU A 397 -12.28 4.02 28.63
C GLU A 397 -12.04 3.05 29.82
N ARG A 398 -11.97 1.73 29.59
CA ARG A 398 -11.94 0.72 30.67
C ARG A 398 -10.56 0.51 31.30
N VAL A 399 -9.49 1.08 30.74
CA VAL A 399 -8.12 0.90 31.27
C VAL A 399 -7.72 2.09 32.14
N ALA A 400 -8.41 2.26 33.27
CA ALA A 400 -7.97 3.18 34.30
C ALA A 400 -6.82 2.56 35.13
N THR A 401 -5.93 3.43 35.64
CA THR A 401 -4.87 3.09 36.61
C THR A 401 -5.39 2.21 37.76
N ASP A 402 -4.61 1.20 38.17
CA ASP A 402 -4.91 0.19 39.23
C ASP A 402 -5.81 -1.01 38.85
N TRP A 403 -6.04 -1.27 37.56
CA TRP A 403 -6.67 -2.53 37.13
C TRP A 403 -5.70 -3.73 37.23
N PRO A 404 -6.16 -4.94 37.63
CA PRO A 404 -5.31 -6.14 37.58
C PRO A 404 -4.83 -6.41 36.15
N ALA A 405 -3.52 -6.62 35.99
CA ALA A 405 -2.94 -6.93 34.69
C ALA A 405 -3.65 -8.15 34.06
N PRO A 406 -4.06 -8.06 32.78
CA PRO A 406 -4.70 -9.19 32.11
C PRO A 406 -3.70 -10.33 31.96
N GLN A 407 -4.18 -11.54 32.19
CA GLN A 407 -3.40 -12.75 31.93
C GLN A 407 -3.37 -13.00 30.43
N PHE A 408 -2.18 -13.12 29.86
CA PHE A 408 -1.97 -13.38 28.44
C PHE A 408 -0.99 -14.53 28.23
N VAL A 409 -1.08 -15.16 27.06
CA VAL A 409 -0.12 -16.13 26.55
C VAL A 409 0.14 -15.76 25.10
N LEU A 410 1.34 -15.27 24.83
CA LEU A 410 1.76 -14.78 23.51
C LEU A 410 2.91 -15.62 22.98
N ASN A 411 3.08 -15.61 21.65
CA ASN A 411 4.17 -16.35 21.02
C ASN A 411 5.44 -15.49 21.00
N THR A 412 6.59 -16.07 21.29
CA THR A 412 7.86 -15.35 21.16
C THR A 412 8.40 -15.45 19.74
N ALA A 413 8.83 -14.31 19.18
CA ALA A 413 9.57 -14.25 17.93
C ALA A 413 11.00 -14.78 18.14
N GLY A 414 11.37 -15.86 17.46
CA GLY A 414 12.70 -16.46 17.52
C GLY A 414 12.72 -17.96 17.21
N ASN A 415 13.92 -18.51 17.00
CA ASN A 415 14.14 -19.91 16.56
C ASN A 415 13.56 -20.99 17.51
N ASN A 416 13.23 -20.60 18.74
CA ASN A 416 12.50 -21.44 19.68
C ASN A 416 11.17 -20.74 19.99
N SER A 417 10.13 -20.99 19.18
CA SER A 417 8.78 -20.46 19.38
C SER A 417 8.19 -21.02 20.70
N SER A 418 8.53 -20.40 21.81
CA SER A 418 7.97 -20.70 23.12
C SER A 418 6.82 -19.73 23.41
N ALA A 419 5.75 -20.25 24.01
CA ALA A 419 4.69 -19.40 24.52
C ALA A 419 5.18 -18.71 25.80
N MET A 420 5.06 -17.39 25.86
CA MET A 420 5.39 -16.58 27.03
C MET A 420 4.11 -16.05 27.66
N SER A 421 3.96 -16.29 28.97
CA SER A 421 2.86 -15.75 29.76
C SER A 421 3.33 -14.61 30.66
N LEU A 422 2.37 -13.85 31.18
CA LEU A 422 2.65 -12.85 32.22
C LEU A 422 3.33 -13.48 33.44
N ASP A 423 2.90 -14.68 33.84
CA ASP A 423 3.49 -15.41 34.98
C ASP A 423 4.97 -15.75 34.73
N ASN A 424 5.33 -16.14 33.50
CA ASN A 424 6.73 -16.41 33.12
C ASN A 424 7.57 -15.13 33.16
N LEU A 425 7.00 -13.97 32.81
CA LEU A 425 7.70 -12.69 32.86
C LEU A 425 7.91 -12.20 34.30
N LEU A 426 7.01 -12.55 35.22
CA LEU A 426 7.10 -12.17 36.63
C LEU A 426 7.88 -13.17 37.49
N GLU A 427 8.34 -14.29 36.93
CA GLU A 427 9.13 -15.29 37.66
C GLU A 427 10.42 -14.64 38.18
N ASP A 428 10.61 -14.67 39.50
CA ASP A 428 11.72 -14.04 40.22
C ASP A 428 11.86 -12.50 40.04
N LYS A 429 10.80 -11.80 39.60
CA LYS A 429 10.77 -10.34 39.42
C LYS A 429 9.61 -9.68 40.19
N GLU A 430 9.79 -8.40 40.52
CA GLU A 430 8.77 -7.60 41.22
C GLU A 430 7.82 -6.89 40.25
N ALA A 431 8.26 -6.65 39.01
CA ALA A 431 7.50 -5.95 37.98
C ALA A 431 7.94 -6.39 36.57
N THR A 432 7.09 -6.13 35.58
CA THR A 432 7.38 -6.34 34.16
C THR A 432 7.11 -5.05 33.39
N LEU A 433 8.04 -4.64 32.53
CA LEU A 433 7.87 -3.57 31.57
C LEU A 433 7.62 -4.20 30.20
N ILE A 434 6.46 -3.91 29.61
CA ILE A 434 6.13 -4.32 28.24
C ILE A 434 6.19 -3.07 27.37
N ALA A 435 7.14 -3.02 26.45
CA ALA A 435 7.16 -1.99 25.41
C ALA A 435 6.30 -2.46 24.24
N VAL A 436 5.30 -1.67 23.87
CA VAL A 436 4.46 -1.94 22.70
C VAL A 436 5.04 -1.21 21.49
N GLY A 437 5.11 -1.87 20.35
CA GLY A 437 5.54 -1.29 19.08
C GLY A 437 4.76 -1.89 17.91
N ILE A 438 4.64 -1.12 16.84
CA ILE A 438 4.02 -1.59 15.59
C ILE A 438 5.13 -2.05 14.66
N VAL A 439 4.96 -3.20 14.00
CA VAL A 439 5.95 -3.71 13.02
C VAL A 439 6.31 -2.63 12.00
N GLY A 440 7.59 -2.53 11.65
CA GLY A 440 8.07 -1.56 10.67
C GLY A 440 8.13 -0.11 11.19
N SER A 441 7.64 0.17 12.39
CA SER A 441 7.75 1.51 12.96
C SER A 441 9.20 1.83 13.34
N PRO A 442 9.81 2.91 12.81
CA PRO A 442 11.16 3.32 13.18
C PRO A 442 11.27 3.71 14.67
N ASN A 443 10.15 3.95 15.33
CA ASN A 443 10.09 4.23 16.77
C ASN A 443 10.55 3.03 17.62
N ILE A 444 10.44 1.80 17.10
CA ILE A 444 10.92 0.59 17.80
C ILE A 444 12.41 0.73 18.15
N TYR A 445 13.24 1.19 17.21
CA TYR A 445 14.68 1.34 17.45
C TYR A 445 14.99 2.35 18.55
N SER A 446 14.18 3.41 18.67
CA SER A 446 14.30 4.36 19.78
C SER A 446 13.96 3.72 21.12
N HIS A 447 12.92 2.87 21.16
CA HIS A 447 12.54 2.12 22.36
C HIS A 447 13.65 1.16 22.82
N LEU A 448 14.39 0.52 21.91
CA LEU A 448 15.49 -0.39 22.25
C LEU A 448 16.52 0.26 23.19
N SER A 449 16.89 1.51 22.93
CA SER A 449 17.88 2.24 23.75
C SER A 449 17.39 2.51 25.18
N VAL A 450 16.08 2.78 25.34
CA VAL A 450 15.44 3.01 26.64
C VAL A 450 15.35 1.69 27.40
N LEU A 451 14.94 0.62 26.73
CA LEU A 451 14.86 -0.72 27.30
C LEU A 451 16.23 -1.23 27.76
N GLU A 452 17.29 -0.96 26.99
CA GLU A 452 18.66 -1.29 27.38
C GLU A 452 19.08 -0.54 28.65
N MET A 453 18.75 0.75 28.77
CA MET A 453 19.04 1.53 29.97
C MET A 453 18.32 0.98 31.21
N VAL A 454 17.06 0.57 31.02
CA VAL A 454 16.23 0.00 32.07
C VAL A 454 16.78 -1.36 32.51
N GLN A 455 17.08 -2.25 31.56
CA GLN A 455 17.65 -3.56 31.83
C GLN A 455 19.01 -3.43 32.55
N GLY A 456 19.85 -2.48 32.14
CA GLY A 456 21.14 -2.23 32.79
C GLY A 456 21.04 -1.75 34.25
N LYS A 457 19.93 -1.11 34.64
CA LYS A 457 19.74 -0.58 36.01
C LYS A 457 18.86 -1.43 36.90
N LEU A 458 17.92 -2.18 36.33
CA LEU A 458 16.82 -2.83 37.05
C LEU A 458 16.67 -4.33 36.75
N SER A 459 17.64 -4.96 36.07
CA SER A 459 17.59 -6.39 35.71
C SER A 459 17.31 -7.34 36.88
N GLU A 460 17.70 -7.00 38.12
CA GLU A 460 17.43 -7.84 39.28
C GLU A 460 15.95 -7.82 39.72
N ARG A 461 15.25 -6.69 39.52
CA ARG A 461 13.90 -6.46 40.05
C ARG A 461 12.81 -6.43 38.98
N MET A 462 13.15 -6.15 37.73
CA MET A 462 12.19 -5.97 36.65
C MET A 462 12.55 -6.82 35.44
N SER A 463 11.54 -7.47 34.84
CA SER A 463 11.66 -8.06 33.51
C SER A 463 11.27 -7.05 32.44
N VAL A 464 11.91 -7.17 31.29
CA VAL A 464 11.60 -6.39 30.10
C VAL A 464 11.11 -7.36 29.03
N ALA A 465 10.04 -6.98 28.34
CA ALA A 465 9.56 -7.65 27.14
C ALA A 465 9.09 -6.61 26.13
N MET A 466 9.06 -6.99 24.87
CA MET A 466 8.53 -6.16 23.79
C MET A 466 7.33 -6.89 23.17
N LEU A 467 6.21 -6.18 23.00
CA LEU A 467 5.03 -6.64 22.30
C LEU A 467 4.97 -5.94 20.95
N ILE A 468 5.00 -6.72 19.88
CA ILE A 468 4.92 -6.22 18.52
C ILE A 468 3.53 -6.50 17.96
N THR A 469 2.84 -5.45 17.54
CA THR A 469 1.49 -5.52 16.99
C THR A 469 1.48 -5.17 15.51
N GLY A 470 0.54 -5.70 14.75
CA GLY A 470 0.37 -5.41 13.33
C GLY A 470 -0.59 -6.40 12.68
N GLU A 471 -1.00 -6.11 11.46
CA GLU A 471 -1.78 -7.03 10.63
C GLU A 471 -0.82 -8.08 10.06
N GLU A 472 -1.10 -9.35 10.34
CA GLU A 472 -0.34 -10.51 9.83
C GLU A 472 1.18 -10.50 10.12
N VAL A 473 1.57 -10.10 11.34
CA VAL A 473 2.98 -10.13 11.77
C VAL A 473 3.51 -11.56 11.79
N ALA A 474 4.40 -11.86 10.85
CA ALA A 474 5.05 -13.15 10.80
C ALA A 474 6.35 -13.16 11.64
N PRO A 475 6.68 -14.27 12.33
CA PRO A 475 7.89 -14.34 13.16
C PRO A 475 9.21 -14.07 12.41
N PHE A 476 9.28 -14.31 11.10
CA PHE A 476 10.49 -14.06 10.30
C PHE A 476 10.76 -12.56 10.09
N GLU A 477 9.72 -11.72 10.08
CA GLU A 477 9.86 -10.26 9.93
C GLU A 477 10.60 -9.64 11.12
N LEU A 478 10.59 -10.35 12.26
CA LEU A 478 11.23 -9.93 13.50
C LEU A 478 12.63 -10.51 13.68
N GLU A 479 13.17 -11.23 12.69
CA GLU A 479 14.50 -11.83 12.77
C GLU A 479 15.58 -10.76 12.93
N VAL A 480 15.53 -9.69 12.11
CA VAL A 480 16.45 -8.54 12.22
C VAL A 480 16.35 -7.86 13.59
N LEU A 481 15.12 -7.67 14.08
CA LEU A 481 14.90 -7.08 15.40
C LEU A 481 15.44 -7.98 16.51
N ASN A 482 15.25 -9.29 16.39
CA ASN A 482 15.74 -10.28 17.34
C ASN A 482 17.27 -10.38 17.35
N GLU A 483 17.92 -10.28 16.18
CA GLU A 483 19.38 -10.16 16.08
C GLU A 483 19.89 -8.90 16.78
N GLN A 484 19.20 -7.77 16.63
CA GLN A 484 19.59 -6.50 17.26
C GLN A 484 19.37 -6.51 18.78
N VAL A 485 18.34 -7.20 19.27
CA VAL A 485 18.10 -7.41 20.71
C VAL A 485 19.10 -8.40 21.31
N ASP A 486 19.66 -9.32 20.51
CA ASP A 486 20.66 -10.33 20.91
C ASP A 486 20.22 -11.14 22.15
N GLY A 487 18.92 -11.50 22.20
CA GLY A 487 18.34 -12.31 23.26
C GLY A 487 18.27 -11.66 24.65
N ARG A 488 18.44 -10.34 24.76
CA ARG A 488 18.40 -9.62 26.06
C ARG A 488 17.02 -9.59 26.72
N TRP A 489 15.96 -9.64 25.92
CA TRP A 489 14.57 -9.75 26.34
C TRP A 489 13.75 -10.51 25.30
N ALA A 490 12.56 -10.97 25.69
CA ALA A 490 11.63 -11.63 24.78
C ALA A 490 10.88 -10.61 23.91
N ILE A 491 10.77 -10.93 22.62
CA ILE A 491 9.90 -10.23 21.66
C ILE A 491 8.66 -11.10 21.47
N MET A 492 7.49 -10.55 21.73
CA MET A 492 6.20 -11.23 21.71
C MET A 492 5.35 -10.68 20.57
N ILE A 493 4.52 -11.54 19.98
CA ILE A 493 3.55 -11.23 18.92
C ILE A 493 2.15 -11.60 19.41
#